data_AF-A0A9D2G937-F1
#
_entry.id   AF-A0A9D2G937-F1
#
_cell.length_a   1.000
_cell.length_b   1.000
_cell.length_c   1.000
_cell.angle_alpha   90.00
_cell.angle_beta   90.00
_cell.angle_gamma   90.00
#
_symmetry.space_group_name_H-M   'P 1'
#
loop_
_entity.id
_entity.type
_entity.pdbx_description
1 polymer ?
#
loop_
_entity_poly.entity_id
_entity_poly.type
_entity_poly.pdbx_seq_one_letter_code
_entity_poly.pdbx_strand_id
1 'polypeptide(L)'
;GIAVPIAGFEGESKLSQNNNKDYWCLVVEDVTYGDAEKDYRANLRLLAPAGYEYLIEQAYNYYQEDADYGIVTPVFTKVIESISEYSSDLNAMWQEFYVDLATCDPSEFDAKYEEYCQEYLEGGYQDILDEKQEAMEEGSYIIAE
;
A
#
# COMPACT_ATOMS: atom_id res chain seq x y z
N GLY A 1 3.98 31.42 0.14
CA GLY A 1 2.54 31.48 -0.19
C GLY A 1 2.23 30.35 -1.14
N ILE A 2 0.99 29.83 -1.15
CA ILE A 2 0.58 28.71 -2.01
C ILE A 2 0.35 29.23 -3.44
N ALA A 3 0.81 28.49 -4.45
CA ALA A 3 0.62 28.86 -5.85
C ALA A 3 -0.88 28.83 -6.22
N VAL A 4 -1.30 29.75 -7.10
CA VAL A 4 -2.68 29.83 -7.59
C VAL A 4 -2.70 29.45 -9.07
N PRO A 5 -3.47 28.42 -9.48
CA PRO A 5 -3.61 28.05 -10.88
C PRO A 5 -4.17 29.20 -11.72
N ILE A 6 -3.60 29.40 -12.91
CA ILE A 6 -4.14 30.33 -13.90
C ILE A 6 -5.14 29.55 -14.76
N ALA A 7 -6.43 29.86 -14.60
CA ALA A 7 -7.50 29.21 -15.37
C ALA A 7 -7.31 29.43 -16.88
N GLY A 8 -7.38 28.35 -17.67
CA GLY A 8 -7.32 28.42 -19.13
C GLY A 8 -5.93 28.69 -19.72
N PHE A 9 -4.85 28.48 -18.97
CA PHE A 9 -3.49 28.62 -19.51
C PHE A 9 -3.19 27.55 -20.58
N GLU A 10 -2.74 27.99 -21.76
CA GLU A 10 -2.37 27.14 -22.91
C GLU A 10 -0.92 27.31 -23.38
N GLY A 11 -0.06 27.95 -22.58
CA GLY A 11 1.34 28.13 -22.93
C GLY A 11 2.16 26.83 -22.82
N GLU A 12 3.40 26.86 -23.34
CA GLU A 12 4.30 25.70 -23.37
C GLU A 12 4.63 25.13 -21.97
N SER A 13 4.46 25.91 -20.92
CA SER A 13 4.66 25.48 -19.53
C SER A 13 3.37 24.95 -18.86
N LYS A 14 2.36 24.55 -19.63
CA LYS A 14 1.11 24.00 -19.10
C LYS A 14 1.39 22.65 -18.44
N LEU A 15 1.22 22.58 -17.12
CA LEU A 15 1.26 21.34 -16.35
C LEU A 15 -0.07 20.57 -16.47
N SER A 16 -0.07 19.28 -16.11
CA SER A 16 -1.30 18.47 -16.03
C SER A 16 -2.29 19.04 -15.00
N GLN A 17 -3.57 18.65 -15.12
CA GLN A 17 -4.65 19.18 -14.27
C GLN A 17 -4.48 18.85 -12.77
N ASN A 18 -3.81 17.74 -12.47
CA ASN A 18 -3.20 17.47 -11.18
C ASN A 18 -1.72 17.88 -11.27
N ASN A 19 -1.15 18.53 -10.27
CA ASN A 19 0.25 18.99 -10.25
C ASN A 19 1.25 17.82 -10.12
N ASN A 20 1.07 16.80 -10.93
CA ASN A 20 1.58 15.46 -10.79
C ASN A 20 2.51 15.21 -11.99
N LYS A 21 3.76 14.79 -11.74
CA LYS A 21 4.70 14.46 -12.81
C LYS A 21 4.54 13.03 -13.36
N ASP A 22 3.54 12.29 -12.91
CA ASP A 22 3.38 10.85 -13.10
C ASP A 22 2.78 10.48 -14.45
N TYR A 23 3.39 11.01 -15.51
CA TYR A 23 3.30 10.35 -16.81
C TYR A 23 4.20 9.09 -16.86
N TRP A 24 4.99 8.78 -15.81
CA TRP A 24 5.93 7.64 -15.79
C TRP A 24 6.17 6.97 -14.41
N CYS A 25 5.70 7.51 -13.27
CA CYS A 25 6.11 7.02 -11.94
C CYS A 25 4.92 6.47 -11.12
N LEU A 26 5.15 5.41 -10.35
CA LEU A 26 4.19 4.83 -9.39
C LEU A 26 4.12 5.60 -8.05
N VAL A 27 4.91 6.67 -7.90
CA VAL A 27 5.04 7.47 -6.67
C VAL A 27 4.67 8.92 -7.00
N VAL A 28 3.62 9.43 -6.34
CA VAL A 28 3.22 10.83 -6.41
C VAL A 28 4.23 11.68 -5.66
N GLU A 29 4.89 12.61 -6.34
CA GLU A 29 5.70 13.64 -5.70
C GLU A 29 4.85 14.89 -5.47
N ASP A 30 4.71 15.29 -4.20
CA ASP A 30 4.00 16.50 -3.79
C ASP A 30 4.95 17.67 -3.49
N VAL A 31 4.43 18.89 -3.67
CA VAL A 31 5.16 20.11 -3.31
C VAL A 31 5.06 20.33 -1.80
N THR A 32 6.20 20.29 -1.10
CA THR A 32 6.29 20.78 0.28
C THR A 32 6.66 22.27 0.32
N TYR A 33 5.99 23.00 1.20
CA TYR A 33 6.26 24.38 1.59
C TYR A 33 6.96 24.44 2.96
N GLY A 34 7.40 23.29 3.50
CA GLY A 34 8.08 23.17 4.79
C GLY A 34 7.18 23.40 6.00
N ASP A 35 5.86 23.29 5.83
CA ASP A 35 4.85 23.54 6.86
C ASP A 35 3.63 22.64 6.60
N ALA A 36 3.37 21.70 7.51
CA ALA A 36 2.38 20.65 7.31
C ALA A 36 0.96 21.18 7.02
N GLU A 37 0.55 22.30 7.64
CA GLU A 37 -0.77 22.90 7.37
C GLU A 37 -0.78 23.55 5.99
N LYS A 38 0.29 24.22 5.58
CA LYS A 38 0.38 24.79 4.23
C LYS A 38 0.41 23.71 3.15
N ASP A 39 1.08 22.59 3.42
CA ASP A 39 1.19 21.44 2.53
C ASP A 39 -0.18 20.77 2.38
N TYR A 40 -0.87 20.51 3.48
CA TYR A 40 -2.23 19.99 3.48
C TYR A 40 -3.20 20.88 2.67
N ARG A 41 -3.14 22.20 2.91
CA ARG A 41 -3.97 23.17 2.16
C ARG A 41 -3.62 23.26 0.68
N ALA A 42 -2.37 23.03 0.31
CA ALA A 42 -1.94 22.97 -1.07
C ALA A 42 -2.46 21.68 -1.72
N ASN A 43 -2.31 20.54 -1.05
CA ASN A 43 -2.75 19.24 -1.53
C ASN A 43 -4.26 19.20 -1.78
N LEU A 44 -5.07 19.73 -0.86
CA LEU A 44 -6.52 19.87 -1.04
C LEU A 44 -6.91 20.65 -2.31
N ARG A 45 -6.07 21.60 -2.74
CA ARG A 45 -6.34 22.47 -3.90
C ARG A 45 -5.79 21.93 -5.20
N LEU A 46 -4.75 21.10 -5.15
CA LEU A 46 -3.93 20.76 -6.32
C LEU A 46 -4.02 19.29 -6.72
N LEU A 47 -4.44 18.41 -5.82
CA LEU A 47 -4.44 16.95 -6.05
C LEU A 47 -5.81 16.38 -6.40
N ALA A 48 -6.88 17.15 -6.19
CA ALA A 48 -8.23 16.76 -6.60
C ALA A 48 -8.89 17.86 -7.45
N PRO A 49 -9.74 17.47 -8.42
CA PRO A 49 -10.64 18.41 -9.07
C PRO A 49 -11.59 19.06 -8.07
N ALA A 50 -12.11 20.24 -8.41
CA ALA A 50 -13.09 20.94 -7.59
C ALA A 50 -14.31 20.05 -7.30
N GLY A 51 -14.68 19.91 -6.02
CA GLY A 51 -15.76 19.05 -5.54
C GLY A 51 -15.33 17.64 -5.13
N TYR A 52 -14.06 17.27 -5.31
CA TYR A 52 -13.49 15.97 -4.93
C TYR A 52 -12.44 16.08 -3.80
N GLU A 53 -12.37 17.22 -3.11
CA GLU A 53 -11.40 17.49 -2.05
C GLU A 53 -11.48 16.45 -0.92
N TYR A 54 -12.66 15.86 -0.70
CA TYR A 54 -12.89 14.80 0.29
C TYR A 54 -11.95 13.59 0.11
N LEU A 55 -11.51 13.29 -1.11
CA LEU A 55 -10.56 12.19 -1.36
C LEU A 55 -9.19 12.49 -0.76
N ILE A 56 -8.76 13.75 -0.82
CA ILE A 56 -7.49 14.20 -0.24
C ILE A 56 -7.62 14.29 1.29
N GLU A 57 -8.76 14.75 1.79
CA GLU A 57 -9.05 14.73 3.24
C GLU A 57 -9.01 13.31 3.80
N GLN A 58 -9.64 12.34 3.13
CA GLN A 58 -9.64 10.93 3.53
C GLN A 58 -8.21 10.36 3.53
N ALA A 59 -7.46 10.55 2.45
CA ALA A 59 -6.08 10.07 2.37
C ALA A 59 -5.19 10.70 3.46
N TYR A 60 -5.35 11.99 3.73
CA TYR A 60 -4.62 12.67 4.80
C TYR A 60 -4.98 12.13 6.18
N ASN A 61 -6.26 11.91 6.46
CA ASN A 61 -6.70 11.37 7.75
C ASN A 61 -6.17 9.94 7.97
N TYR A 62 -6.22 9.08 6.95
CA TYR A 62 -5.62 7.74 7.02
C TYR A 62 -4.13 7.81 7.34
N TYR A 63 -3.39 8.67 6.65
CA TYR A 63 -1.97 8.87 6.94
C TYR A 63 -1.74 9.30 8.40
N GLN A 64 -2.56 10.21 8.93
CA GLN A 64 -2.41 10.70 10.30
C GLN A 64 -2.81 9.67 11.36
N GLU A 65 -3.83 8.85 11.09
CA GLU A 65 -4.22 7.74 11.97
C GLU A 65 -3.09 6.71 12.10
N ASP A 66 -2.37 6.47 11.02
CA ASP A 66 -1.31 5.46 10.96
C ASP A 66 0.12 6.04 11.06
N ALA A 67 0.27 7.35 11.26
CA ALA A 67 1.56 8.04 11.22
C ALA A 67 2.57 7.49 12.24
N ASP A 68 2.09 7.06 13.41
CA ASP A 68 2.91 6.49 14.48
C ASP A 68 3.53 5.14 14.09
N TYR A 69 2.95 4.42 13.13
CA TYR A 69 3.51 3.17 12.60
C TYR A 69 4.60 3.44 11.55
N GLY A 70 4.64 4.64 10.97
CA GLY A 70 5.57 5.01 9.89
C GLY A 70 5.39 4.16 8.63
N ILE A 71 6.33 4.29 7.69
CA ILE A 71 6.42 3.39 6.53
C ILE A 71 7.29 2.21 6.94
N VAL A 72 6.66 1.19 7.52
CA VAL A 72 7.32 -0.10 7.75
C VAL A 72 7.59 -0.74 6.40
N THR A 73 8.85 -0.79 5.99
CA THR A 73 9.21 -1.56 4.80
C THR A 73 9.15 -3.04 5.17
N PRO A 74 8.69 -3.95 4.28
CA PRO A 74 8.71 -5.38 4.52
C PRO A 74 10.13 -5.98 4.45
N VAL A 75 11.14 -5.19 4.80
CA VAL A 75 12.56 -5.55 4.78
C VAL A 75 13.00 -5.73 6.23
N PHE A 76 13.05 -6.99 6.66
CA PHE A 76 13.56 -7.38 7.95
C PHE A 76 15.09 -7.35 7.96
N THR A 77 15.67 -6.92 9.08
CA THR A 77 17.13 -6.91 9.28
C THR A 77 17.67 -8.27 9.74
N LYS A 78 16.77 -9.19 10.10
CA LYS A 78 17.06 -10.61 10.39
C LYS A 78 16.46 -11.52 9.33
N VAL A 79 17.04 -12.71 9.21
CA VAL A 79 16.48 -13.80 8.41
C VAL A 79 15.19 -14.27 9.08
N ILE A 80 14.15 -14.50 8.28
CA ILE A 80 12.92 -15.16 8.70
C ILE A 80 13.05 -16.63 8.29
N GLU A 81 13.43 -17.49 9.22
CA GLU A 81 13.83 -18.89 8.95
C GLU A 81 12.66 -19.73 8.44
N SER A 82 11.45 -19.50 8.99
CA SER A 82 10.22 -20.18 8.57
C SER A 82 9.89 -20.00 7.08
N ILE A 83 10.31 -18.89 6.46
CA ILE A 83 10.16 -18.70 5.01
C ILE A 83 10.99 -19.75 4.25
N SER A 84 12.23 -19.99 4.68
CA SER A 84 13.09 -20.98 4.03
C SER A 84 12.56 -22.40 4.24
N GLU A 85 11.93 -22.66 5.38
CA GLU A 85 11.33 -23.95 5.71
C GLU A 85 10.07 -24.24 4.89
N TYR A 86 9.14 -23.30 4.80
CA TYR A 86 7.80 -23.57 4.24
C TYR A 86 7.58 -23.06 2.80
N SER A 87 8.43 -22.18 2.27
CA SER A 87 8.15 -21.52 0.97
C SER A 87 7.95 -22.47 -0.21
N SER A 88 8.65 -23.60 -0.25
CA SER A 88 8.50 -24.59 -1.33
C SER A 88 7.12 -25.26 -1.27
N ASP A 89 6.72 -25.71 -0.07
CA ASP A 89 5.48 -26.46 0.13
C ASP A 89 4.27 -25.53 -0.01
N LEU A 90 4.34 -24.33 0.57
CA LEU A 90 3.32 -23.29 0.41
C LEU A 90 3.15 -22.89 -1.06
N ASN A 91 4.23 -22.80 -1.86
CA ASN A 91 4.11 -22.53 -3.29
C ASN A 91 3.37 -23.66 -4.03
N ALA A 92 3.66 -24.92 -3.69
CA ALA A 92 2.94 -26.05 -4.27
C ALA A 92 1.44 -26.02 -3.91
N MET A 93 1.11 -25.79 -2.63
CA MET A 93 -0.27 -25.64 -2.17
C MET A 93 -0.99 -24.50 -2.89
N TRP A 94 -0.36 -23.33 -2.98
CA TRP A 94 -0.92 -22.17 -3.67
C TRP A 94 -1.24 -22.47 -5.14
N GLN A 95 -0.34 -23.17 -5.85
CA GLN A 95 -0.57 -23.54 -7.25
C GLN A 95 -1.79 -24.46 -7.41
N GLU A 96 -1.96 -25.42 -6.50
CA GLU A 96 -3.09 -26.33 -6.49
C GLU A 96 -4.40 -25.59 -6.17
N PHE A 97 -4.42 -24.85 -5.06
CA PHE A 97 -5.58 -24.09 -4.59
C PHE A 97 -6.03 -23.06 -5.64
N TYR A 98 -5.09 -22.34 -6.24
CA TYR A 98 -5.41 -21.35 -7.28
C TYR A 98 -6.10 -21.99 -8.49
N VAL A 99 -5.60 -23.14 -8.97
CA VAL A 99 -6.19 -23.82 -10.13
C VAL A 99 -7.59 -24.31 -9.82
N ASP A 100 -7.80 -24.91 -8.65
CA ASP A 100 -9.13 -25.39 -8.25
C ASP A 100 -10.10 -24.21 -8.08
N LEU A 101 -9.72 -23.15 -7.36
CA LEU A 101 -10.56 -21.95 -7.20
C LEU A 101 -10.91 -21.28 -8.53
N ALA A 102 -9.96 -21.23 -9.48
CA ALA A 102 -10.19 -20.64 -10.79
C ALA A 102 -11.10 -21.49 -11.70
N THR A 103 -11.31 -22.77 -11.39
CA THR A 103 -12.04 -23.72 -12.25
C THR A 103 -13.24 -24.39 -11.58
N CYS A 104 -13.43 -24.20 -10.28
CA CYS A 104 -14.55 -24.74 -9.52
C CYS A 104 -15.90 -24.12 -9.94
N ASP A 105 -16.99 -24.75 -9.51
CA ASP A 105 -18.31 -24.15 -9.67
C ASP A 105 -18.40 -22.86 -8.82
N PRO A 106 -18.93 -21.74 -9.35
CA PRO A 106 -19.04 -20.49 -8.58
C PRO A 106 -19.78 -20.63 -7.25
N SER A 107 -20.69 -21.60 -7.11
CA SER A 107 -21.40 -21.86 -5.85
C SER A 107 -20.55 -22.55 -4.77
N GLU A 108 -19.40 -23.11 -5.14
CA GLU A 108 -18.45 -23.75 -4.22
C GLU A 108 -17.29 -22.83 -3.82
N PHE A 109 -17.08 -21.73 -4.56
CA PHE A 109 -15.91 -20.86 -4.42
C PHE A 109 -15.68 -20.38 -2.99
N ASP A 110 -16.70 -19.79 -2.35
CA ASP A 110 -16.55 -19.20 -1.02
C ASP A 110 -16.15 -20.25 0.03
N ALA A 111 -16.76 -21.43 -0.02
CA ALA A 111 -16.47 -22.51 0.92
C ALA A 111 -15.05 -23.07 0.73
N LYS A 112 -14.66 -23.31 -0.52
CA LYS A 112 -13.30 -23.77 -0.87
C LYS A 112 -12.23 -22.73 -0.52
N TYR A 113 -12.53 -21.44 -0.76
CA TYR A 113 -11.62 -20.37 -0.43
C TYR A 113 -11.34 -20.30 1.08
N GLU A 114 -12.38 -20.40 1.90
CA GLU A 114 -12.24 -20.44 3.36
C GLU A 114 -11.43 -21.66 3.83
N GLU A 115 -11.74 -22.85 3.30
CA GLU A 115 -10.99 -24.08 3.57
C GLU A 115 -9.51 -23.95 3.20
N TYR A 116 -9.20 -23.51 1.98
CA TYR A 116 -7.83 -23.33 1.52
C TYR A 116 -7.07 -22.24 2.25
N CYS A 117 -7.73 -21.17 2.69
CA CYS A 117 -7.11 -20.19 3.58
C CYS A 117 -6.66 -20.83 4.89
N GLN A 118 -7.52 -21.67 5.50
CA GLN A 118 -7.19 -22.37 6.73
C GLN A 118 -6.05 -23.39 6.51
N GLU A 119 -6.14 -24.21 5.47
CA GLU A 119 -5.09 -25.19 5.15
C GLU A 119 -3.75 -24.51 4.86
N TYR A 120 -3.74 -23.38 4.15
CA TYR A 120 -2.52 -22.63 3.87
C TYR A 120 -1.88 -22.07 5.14
N LEU A 121 -2.70 -21.58 6.09
CA LEU A 121 -2.22 -21.13 7.40
C LEU A 121 -1.60 -22.29 8.20
N GLU A 122 -2.31 -23.42 8.26
CA GLU A 122 -1.87 -24.64 8.95
C GLU A 122 -0.65 -25.30 8.28
N GLY A 123 -0.46 -25.08 6.97
CA GLY A 123 0.69 -25.55 6.17
C GLY A 123 2.01 -24.82 6.46
N GLY A 124 2.06 -23.96 7.47
CA GLY A 124 3.28 -23.24 7.90
C GLY A 124 3.26 -21.75 7.57
N TYR A 125 2.20 -21.22 6.94
CA TYR A 125 2.11 -19.78 6.73
C TYR A 125 1.86 -19.02 8.04
N GLN A 126 1.16 -19.63 9.01
CA GLN A 126 0.98 -19.02 10.33
C GLN A 126 2.32 -18.81 11.04
N ASP A 127 3.24 -19.79 10.97
CA ASP A 127 4.57 -19.68 11.57
C ASP A 127 5.39 -18.54 10.94
N ILE A 128 5.23 -18.31 9.63
CA ILE A 128 5.83 -17.15 8.96
C ILE A 128 5.26 -15.83 9.47
N LEU A 129 3.94 -15.76 9.69
CA LEU A 129 3.29 -14.55 10.21
C LEU A 129 3.74 -14.27 11.64
N ASP A 130 3.81 -15.30 12.48
CA ASP A 130 4.22 -15.20 13.87
C ASP A 130 5.69 -14.74 13.98
N GLU A 131 6.61 -15.36 13.23
CA GLU A 131 8.03 -14.96 13.24
C GLU A 131 8.24 -13.52 12.72
N LYS A 132 7.45 -13.10 11.71
CA LYS A 132 7.47 -11.70 11.24
C LYS A 132 6.93 -10.75 12.29
N GLN A 133 5.87 -11.12 12.99
CA GLN A 133 5.33 -10.29 14.07
C GLN A 133 6.37 -10.12 15.19
N GLU A 134 7.02 -11.20 15.61
CA GLU A 134 8.14 -11.13 16.58
C GLU A 134 9.26 -10.20 16.07
N ALA A 135 9.62 -10.29 14.79
CA ALA A 135 10.59 -9.39 14.18
C ALA A 135 10.16 -7.91 14.23
N MET A 136 8.87 -7.62 14.03
CA MET A 136 8.34 -6.26 14.16
C MET A 136 8.34 -5.77 15.61
N GLU A 137 7.94 -6.62 16.55
CA GLU A 137 7.93 -6.27 17.98
C GLU A 137 9.35 -6.00 18.52
N GLU A 138 10.37 -6.68 17.97
CA GLU A 138 11.78 -6.45 18.28
C GLU A 138 12.39 -5.21 17.59
N GLY A 139 11.71 -4.61 16.62
CA GLY A 139 12.29 -3.53 15.81
C GLY A 139 13.28 -4.01 14.74
N SER A 140 13.23 -5.29 14.36
CA SER A 140 14.13 -5.91 13.38
C SER A 140 13.72 -5.64 11.93
N TYR A 141 13.47 -4.38 11.57
CA TYR A 141 13.04 -3.95 10.23
C TYR A 141 13.60 -2.58 9.86
N ILE A 142 13.58 -2.26 8.58
CA ILE A 142 14.00 -0.94 8.08
C ILE A 142 12.79 -0.01 8.06
N ILE A 143 12.92 1.13 8.74
CA ILE A 143 12.00 2.26 8.61
C ILE A 143 12.49 3.11 7.44
N ALA A 144 11.62 3.37 6.46
CA ALA A 144 11.91 4.38 5.46
C ALA A 144 11.71 5.77 6.10
N GLU A 145 12.79 6.56 6.15
CA GLU A 145 12.74 7.99 6.50
C GLU A 145 12.27 8.85 5.32
#